data_AF-A0A1Z9JG39-F1
#
_entry.id   AF-A0A1Z9JG39-F1
#
_cell.length_a   1.000
_cell.length_b   1.000
_cell.length_c   1.000
_cell.angle_alpha   90.00
_cell.angle_beta   90.00
_cell.angle_gamma   90.00
#
_symmetry.space_group_name_H-M   'P 1'
#
loop_
_entity.id
_entity.type
_entity.pdbx_description
1 polymer ?
#
loop_
_entity_poly.entity_id
_entity_poly.type
_entity_poly.pdbx_seq_one_letter_code
_entity_poly.pdbx_strand_id
1 'polypeptide(L)'
;MSQGERIFAYIDKGGEETINKWCLPSILCDCFPLPTAAVTTECFDGCFGSVTVSAISTSSLPYGGMARILIAWLASKVYYERAHEVSINVFGSEFLEEIGFQFWDRYEIAEQMERISKTSFFIVREGAAGKETNTIVLAKNMSREKRRDSDIFNISLHKSFIDAVQKDSVAMLASLMRYKSNDPVFIDTYMRLALSK
;
A
#
# COMPACT_ATOMS: atom_id res chain seq x y z
N MET A 1 -17.73 -7.44 27.53
CA MET A 1 -16.84 -6.88 26.51
C MET A 1 -16.91 -7.71 25.24
N SER A 2 -17.46 -7.15 24.18
CA SER A 2 -17.47 -7.75 22.84
C SER A 2 -16.04 -7.80 22.26
N GLN A 3 -15.80 -8.65 21.27
CA GLN A 3 -14.50 -8.71 20.57
C GLN A 3 -14.11 -7.35 19.96
N GLY A 4 -15.08 -6.55 19.52
CA GLY A 4 -14.85 -5.20 18.98
C GLY A 4 -14.31 -4.22 20.03
N GLU A 5 -14.80 -4.29 21.27
CA GLU A 5 -14.34 -3.40 22.36
C GLU A 5 -12.90 -3.69 22.81
N ARG A 6 -12.42 -4.92 22.61
CA ARG A 6 -11.03 -5.31 22.92
C ARG A 6 -10.01 -4.71 21.95
N ILE A 7 -10.40 -4.50 20.68
CA ILE A 7 -9.51 -3.90 19.66
C ILE A 7 -9.26 -2.42 19.97
N PHE A 8 -10.29 -1.69 20.42
CA PHE A 8 -10.14 -0.29 20.81
C PHE A 8 -9.41 -0.10 22.13
N ALA A 9 -9.58 -1.00 23.11
CA ALA A 9 -8.90 -0.91 24.40
C ALA A 9 -7.38 -1.19 24.34
N TYR A 10 -6.89 -1.82 23.28
CA TYR A 10 -5.45 -2.04 23.06
C TYR A 10 -4.73 -0.79 22.52
N ILE A 11 -5.48 0.22 22.05
CA ILE A 11 -4.96 1.46 21.46
C ILE A 11 -4.41 2.41 22.54
N ASP A 12 -4.81 2.23 23.81
CA ASP A 12 -4.62 3.22 24.88
C ASP A 12 -3.45 2.90 25.85
N LYS A 13 -2.69 1.83 25.59
CA LYS A 13 -1.49 1.49 26.39
C LYS A 13 -0.24 1.83 25.59
N GLY A 14 0.27 3.04 25.80
CA GLY A 14 1.42 3.67 25.14
C GLY A 14 2.78 2.96 25.31
N GLY A 15 2.91 1.72 24.84
CA GLY A 15 4.18 1.07 24.56
C GLY A 15 4.11 0.46 23.16
N GLU A 16 5.04 0.82 22.28
CA GLU A 16 5.13 0.44 20.85
C GLU A 16 4.13 1.14 19.90
N GLU A 17 4.19 2.48 19.85
CA GLU A 17 3.32 3.28 18.96
C GLU A 17 3.67 3.22 17.46
N THR A 18 4.90 2.85 17.09
CA THR A 18 5.37 2.92 15.69
C THR A 18 5.01 1.68 14.85
N ILE A 19 4.85 0.51 15.46
CA ILE A 19 4.53 -0.74 14.74
C ILE A 19 3.03 -0.85 14.42
N ASN A 20 2.18 -0.11 15.14
CA ASN A 20 0.72 -0.26 15.09
C ASN A 20 -0.01 0.74 14.20
N LYS A 21 0.67 1.77 13.68
CA LYS A 21 0.07 2.82 12.83
C LYS A 21 0.74 2.81 11.47
N TRP A 22 -0.01 2.43 10.44
CA TRP A 22 0.41 2.54 9.04
C TRP A 22 -0.26 3.73 8.38
N CYS A 23 0.36 4.27 7.34
CA CYS A 23 -0.19 5.38 6.58
C CYS A 23 -0.49 4.96 5.15
N LEU A 24 -1.49 5.59 4.54
CA LEU A 24 -1.73 5.48 3.10
C LEU A 24 -2.10 6.86 2.56
N PRO A 25 -1.56 7.30 1.41
CA PRO A 25 -2.00 8.54 0.77
C PRO A 25 -3.52 8.48 0.55
N SER A 26 -4.23 9.52 0.97
CA SER A 26 -5.69 9.58 0.84
C SER A 26 -6.11 9.40 -0.63
N ILE A 27 -5.30 9.95 -1.54
CA ILE A 27 -5.52 9.83 -2.97
C ILE A 27 -5.45 8.39 -3.49
N LEU A 28 -4.60 7.54 -2.90
CA LEU A 28 -4.54 6.13 -3.26
C LEU A 28 -5.65 5.30 -2.63
N CYS A 29 -6.32 5.80 -1.59
CA CYS A 29 -7.49 5.13 -1.04
C CYS A 29 -8.66 5.07 -2.06
N ASP A 30 -8.70 6.02 -3.00
CA ASP A 30 -9.65 6.02 -4.12
C ASP A 30 -9.30 4.97 -5.20
N CYS A 31 -8.04 4.54 -5.27
CA CYS A 31 -7.59 3.53 -6.24
C CYS A 31 -8.09 2.12 -5.93
N PHE A 32 -8.80 1.94 -4.82
CA PHE A 32 -9.30 0.65 -4.39
C PHE A 32 -10.77 0.48 -4.74
N PRO A 33 -11.19 -0.68 -5.28
CA PRO A 33 -10.41 -1.91 -5.41
C PRO A 33 -9.38 -1.89 -6.55
N LEU A 34 -8.13 -2.24 -6.24
CA LEU A 34 -7.21 -2.81 -7.22
C LEU A 34 -7.77 -4.14 -7.71
N PRO A 35 -7.42 -4.57 -8.94
CA PRO A 35 -7.89 -5.83 -9.48
C PRO A 35 -7.70 -7.03 -8.54
N THR A 36 -8.67 -7.94 -8.53
CA THR A 36 -8.57 -9.25 -7.88
C THR A 36 -7.53 -10.11 -8.60
N ALA A 37 -6.85 -11.01 -7.89
CA ALA A 37 -5.63 -11.76 -8.28
C ALA A 37 -5.58 -12.44 -9.66
N ALA A 38 -6.68 -12.48 -10.42
CA ALA A 38 -6.78 -13.09 -11.75
C ALA A 38 -6.46 -12.12 -12.92
N VAL A 39 -6.09 -10.87 -12.65
CA VAL A 39 -5.89 -9.87 -13.71
C VAL A 39 -4.42 -9.86 -14.12
N THR A 40 -4.09 -10.62 -15.16
CA THR A 40 -2.80 -10.58 -15.86
C THR A 40 -2.67 -9.37 -16.80
N THR A 41 -3.56 -8.39 -16.68
CA THR A 41 -3.57 -7.24 -17.58
C THR A 41 -2.55 -6.19 -17.11
N GLU A 42 -2.03 -5.47 -18.09
CA GLU A 42 -1.14 -4.32 -17.88
C GLU A 42 -1.92 -3.05 -17.55
N CYS A 43 -3.24 -3.04 -17.78
CA CYS A 43 -4.12 -1.91 -17.56
C CYS A 43 -5.39 -2.31 -16.78
N PHE A 44 -5.84 -1.41 -15.91
CA PHE A 44 -7.11 -1.48 -15.20
C PHE A 44 -7.76 -0.10 -15.24
N ASP A 45 -9.04 -0.06 -15.57
CA ASP A 45 -9.87 1.15 -15.49
C ASP A 45 -11.07 0.87 -14.59
N GLY A 46 -11.28 1.72 -13.59
CA GLY A 46 -12.39 1.65 -12.65
C GLY A 46 -13.07 3.01 -12.51
N CYS A 47 -14.39 3.01 -12.33
CA CYS A 47 -15.17 4.20 -12.04
C CYS A 47 -16.00 3.98 -10.77
N PHE A 48 -15.84 4.89 -9.81
CA PHE A 48 -16.43 4.82 -8.48
C PHE A 48 -17.10 6.16 -8.13
N GLY A 49 -18.36 6.30 -8.51
CA GLY A 49 -19.08 7.56 -8.37
C GLY A 49 -18.48 8.63 -9.28
N SER A 50 -17.92 9.69 -8.70
CA SER A 50 -17.27 10.77 -9.46
C SER A 50 -15.75 10.61 -9.60
N VAL A 51 -15.20 9.46 -9.20
CA VAL A 51 -13.77 9.17 -9.31
C VAL A 51 -13.53 8.10 -10.37
N THR A 52 -12.69 8.40 -11.35
CA THR A 52 -12.16 7.43 -12.32
C THR A 52 -10.71 7.14 -11.99
N VAL A 53 -10.34 5.86 -11.95
CA VAL A 53 -8.99 5.40 -11.68
C VAL A 53 -8.53 4.51 -12.81
N SER A 54 -7.36 4.82 -13.37
CA SER A 54 -6.64 3.96 -14.28
C SER A 54 -5.32 3.54 -13.64
N ALA A 55 -5.00 2.25 -13.65
CA ALA A 55 -3.69 1.73 -13.26
C ALA A 55 -3.02 1.11 -14.47
N ILE A 56 -1.78 1.53 -14.77
CA ILE A 56 -1.01 1.03 -15.91
C ILE A 56 0.34 0.52 -15.39
N SER A 57 0.69 -0.71 -15.76
CA SER A 57 1.95 -1.37 -15.42
C SER A 57 2.68 -1.81 -16.69
N THR A 58 4.00 -1.75 -16.68
CA THR A 58 4.85 -2.27 -17.78
C THR A 58 5.06 -3.78 -17.71
N SER A 59 4.34 -4.50 -16.85
CA SER A 59 4.46 -5.96 -16.70
C SER A 59 3.13 -6.60 -16.32
N SER A 60 2.70 -6.43 -15.08
CA SER A 60 1.41 -6.88 -14.57
C SER A 60 1.01 -5.99 -13.43
N LEU A 61 -0.30 -5.82 -13.24
CA LEU A 61 -0.80 -5.01 -12.14
C LEU A 61 -0.61 -5.71 -10.78
N PRO A 62 -0.37 -4.92 -9.71
CA PRO A 62 -0.38 -5.42 -8.35
C PRO A 62 -1.81 -5.80 -7.95
N TYR A 63 -1.95 -6.81 -7.11
CA TYR A 63 -3.26 -7.38 -6.77
C TYR A 63 -3.38 -7.80 -5.31
N GLY A 64 -4.64 -8.03 -4.91
CA GLY A 64 -4.97 -8.61 -3.60
C GLY A 64 -4.54 -7.77 -2.39
N GLY A 65 -4.74 -8.34 -1.20
CA GLY A 65 -4.40 -7.66 0.06
C GLY A 65 -2.92 -7.39 0.23
N MET A 66 -2.06 -8.24 -0.32
CA MET A 66 -0.61 -8.10 -0.27
C MET A 66 -0.12 -6.80 -0.87
N ALA A 67 -0.55 -6.45 -2.08
CA ALA A 67 -0.16 -5.21 -2.72
C ALA A 67 -0.53 -3.97 -1.88
N ARG A 68 -1.75 -3.95 -1.34
CA ARG A 68 -2.29 -2.87 -0.50
C ARG A 68 -1.44 -2.63 0.73
N ILE A 69 -1.11 -3.72 1.40
CA ILE A 69 -0.30 -3.75 2.60
C ILE A 69 1.12 -3.24 2.33
N LEU A 70 1.73 -3.69 1.23
CA LEU A 70 3.07 -3.26 0.83
C LEU A 70 3.11 -1.77 0.47
N ILE A 71 2.09 -1.27 -0.23
CA ILE A 71 1.96 0.17 -0.53
C ILE A 71 1.79 0.98 0.76
N ALA A 72 0.95 0.54 1.69
CA ALA A 72 0.75 1.19 2.99
C ALA A 72 2.04 1.18 3.83
N TRP A 73 2.78 0.08 3.83
CA TRP A 73 4.07 0.00 4.50
C TRP A 73 5.10 0.97 3.88
N LEU A 74 5.21 1.03 2.54
CA LEU A 74 6.07 2.01 1.86
C LEU A 74 5.70 3.46 2.18
N ALA A 75 4.40 3.77 2.17
CA ALA A 75 3.90 5.09 2.56
C ALA A 75 4.25 5.42 4.02
N SER A 76 4.23 4.43 4.91
CA SER A 76 4.63 4.60 6.31
C SER A 76 6.12 4.94 6.44
N LYS A 77 7.00 4.29 5.67
CA LYS A 77 8.43 4.64 5.61
C LYS A 77 8.65 6.07 5.14
N VAL A 78 7.91 6.53 4.13
CA VAL A 78 7.97 7.93 3.69
C VAL A 78 7.45 8.89 4.77
N TYR A 79 6.32 8.58 5.38
CA TYR A 79 5.64 9.48 6.30
C TYR A 79 6.44 9.67 7.60
N TYR A 80 6.83 8.56 8.24
CA TYR A 80 7.48 8.57 9.55
C TYR A 80 9.00 8.73 9.45
N GLU A 81 9.63 8.08 8.48
CA GLU A 81 11.10 8.02 8.37
C GLU A 81 11.65 8.99 7.30
N ARG A 82 10.78 9.71 6.58
CA ARG A 82 11.16 10.59 5.45
C ARG A 82 11.98 9.87 4.39
N ALA A 83 11.74 8.56 4.24
CA ALA A 83 12.46 7.73 3.29
C ALA A 83 12.21 8.20 1.85
N HIS A 84 13.29 8.39 1.10
CA HIS A 84 13.26 8.58 -0.36
C HIS A 84 13.73 7.31 -1.08
N GLU A 85 14.45 6.45 -0.38
CA GLU A 85 14.92 5.15 -0.82
C GLU A 85 14.59 4.13 0.26
N VAL A 86 14.19 2.94 -0.15
CA VAL A 86 13.84 1.83 0.74
C VAL A 86 14.54 0.57 0.27
N SER A 87 15.27 -0.08 1.18
CA SER A 87 15.91 -1.37 0.94
C SER A 87 15.16 -2.46 1.68
N ILE A 88 14.76 -3.51 0.97
CA ILE A 88 13.94 -4.60 1.52
C ILE A 88 14.66 -5.91 1.29
N ASN A 89 14.97 -6.62 2.36
CA ASN A 89 15.35 -8.02 2.28
C ASN A 89 14.10 -8.88 2.49
N VAL A 90 13.51 -9.40 1.39
CA VAL A 90 12.25 -10.18 1.47
C VAL A 90 12.42 -11.53 2.18
N PHE A 91 13.66 -11.97 2.39
CA PHE A 91 13.99 -13.17 3.17
C PHE A 91 14.43 -12.83 4.61
N GLY A 92 14.62 -11.55 4.93
CA GLY A 92 15.03 -11.09 6.25
C GLY A 92 13.87 -11.10 7.26
N SER A 93 14.14 -11.57 8.48
CA SER A 93 13.16 -11.63 9.57
C SER A 93 12.63 -10.25 9.95
N GLU A 94 13.51 -9.23 9.98
CA GLU A 94 13.15 -7.85 10.34
C GLU A 94 12.01 -7.30 9.47
N PHE A 95 12.14 -7.39 8.15
CA PHE A 95 11.09 -6.95 7.24
C PHE A 95 9.78 -7.72 7.43
N LEU A 96 9.86 -9.06 7.57
CA LEU A 96 8.69 -9.91 7.76
C LEU A 96 7.97 -9.64 9.09
N GLU A 97 8.72 -9.30 10.14
CA GLU A 97 8.21 -8.84 11.43
C GLU A 97 7.56 -7.46 11.33
N GLU A 98 8.19 -6.52 10.63
CA GLU A 98 7.67 -5.17 10.39
C GLU A 98 6.34 -5.18 9.63
N ILE A 99 6.20 -6.00 8.58
CA ILE A 99 4.93 -6.14 7.88
C ILE A 99 3.95 -7.04 8.66
N GLY A 100 4.46 -7.92 9.53
CA GLY A 100 3.68 -8.84 10.37
C GLY A 100 3.08 -10.02 9.61
N PHE A 101 3.67 -10.39 8.48
CA PHE A 101 3.20 -11.45 7.59
C PHE A 101 4.29 -12.49 7.34
N GLN A 102 4.80 -13.06 8.42
CA GLN A 102 5.89 -14.04 8.39
C GLN A 102 5.56 -15.32 7.59
N PHE A 103 4.27 -15.59 7.37
CA PHE A 103 3.77 -16.78 6.65
C PHE A 103 3.43 -16.53 5.18
N TRP A 104 3.55 -15.30 4.69
CA TRP A 104 3.35 -15.02 3.27
C TRP A 104 4.48 -15.61 2.43
N ASP A 105 4.14 -16.01 1.21
CA ASP A 105 5.12 -16.51 0.27
C ASP A 105 6.08 -15.37 -0.11
N ARG A 106 7.37 -15.59 0.17
CA ARG A 106 8.43 -14.60 -0.06
C ARG A 106 8.59 -14.27 -1.54
N TYR A 107 8.35 -15.25 -2.42
CA TYR A 107 8.36 -15.05 -3.86
C TYR A 107 7.16 -14.22 -4.31
N GLU A 108 5.99 -14.41 -3.70
CA GLU A 108 4.81 -13.59 -3.97
C GLU A 108 5.02 -12.14 -3.51
N ILE A 109 5.63 -11.93 -2.34
CA ILE A 109 6.01 -10.58 -1.87
C ILE A 109 6.96 -9.90 -2.85
N ALA A 110 8.03 -10.60 -3.25
CA ALA A 110 8.99 -10.12 -4.23
C ALA A 110 8.30 -9.72 -5.56
N GLU A 111 7.39 -10.55 -6.03
CA GLU A 111 6.62 -10.31 -7.25
C GLU A 111 5.69 -9.08 -7.10
N GLN A 112 4.96 -8.95 -5.99
CA GLN A 112 4.11 -7.78 -5.75
C GLN A 112 4.94 -6.50 -5.66
N MET A 113 6.09 -6.51 -5.00
CA MET A 113 6.99 -5.35 -4.95
C MET A 113 7.47 -4.94 -6.34
N GLU A 114 7.79 -5.90 -7.20
CA GLU A 114 8.15 -5.64 -8.59
C GLU A 114 6.99 -5.04 -9.37
N ARG A 115 5.78 -5.60 -9.27
CA ARG A 115 4.57 -5.08 -9.91
C ARG A 115 4.24 -3.66 -9.44
N ILE A 116 4.28 -3.41 -8.12
CA ILE A 116 4.06 -2.09 -7.52
C ILE A 116 5.05 -1.07 -8.08
N SER A 117 6.34 -1.42 -8.16
CA SER A 117 7.38 -0.50 -8.63
C SER A 117 7.22 -0.10 -10.10
N LYS A 118 6.53 -0.91 -10.90
CA LYS A 118 6.30 -0.71 -12.33
C LYS A 118 4.91 -0.14 -12.66
N THR A 119 4.10 0.16 -11.64
CA THR A 119 2.72 0.62 -11.82
C THR A 119 2.59 2.12 -11.58
N SER A 120 1.86 2.78 -12.48
CA SER A 120 1.43 4.17 -12.38
C SER A 120 -0.09 4.22 -12.21
N PHE A 121 -0.55 5.10 -11.33
CA PHE A 121 -1.96 5.34 -11.05
C PHE A 121 -2.37 6.72 -11.58
N PHE A 122 -3.42 6.77 -12.38
CA PHE A 122 -4.03 7.98 -12.91
C PHE A 122 -5.41 8.11 -12.29
N ILE A 123 -5.65 9.22 -11.60
CA ILE A 123 -6.82 9.41 -10.75
C ILE A 123 -7.48 10.70 -11.19
N VAL A 124 -8.72 10.59 -11.64
CA VAL A 124 -9.53 11.71 -12.11
C VAL A 124 -10.71 11.84 -11.17
N ARG A 125 -10.84 13.00 -10.52
CA ARG A 125 -12.01 13.32 -9.69
C ARG A 125 -12.83 14.41 -10.37
N GLU A 126 -14.12 14.15 -10.55
CA GLU A 126 -15.08 15.14 -11.01
C GLU A 126 -15.88 15.66 -9.81
N GLY A 127 -15.93 16.98 -9.66
CA GLY A 127 -16.67 17.63 -8.57
C GLY A 127 -17.26 18.95 -9.01
N ALA A 128 -17.98 19.61 -8.09
CA ALA A 128 -18.61 20.91 -8.36
C ALA A 128 -17.59 22.00 -8.76
N ALA A 129 -16.34 21.87 -8.31
CA ALA A 129 -15.24 22.78 -8.65
C ALA A 129 -14.53 22.46 -9.98
N GLY A 130 -14.96 21.39 -10.69
CA GLY A 130 -14.37 20.95 -11.95
C GLY A 130 -13.66 19.60 -11.88
N LYS A 131 -12.83 19.31 -12.88
CA LYS A 131 -12.09 18.06 -13.05
C LYS A 131 -10.68 18.19 -12.48
N GLU A 132 -10.36 17.39 -11.47
CA GLU A 132 -9.00 17.23 -10.93
C GLU A 132 -8.35 15.98 -11.52
N THR A 133 -7.09 16.05 -11.94
CA THR A 133 -6.34 14.91 -12.48
C THR A 133 -5.01 14.78 -11.76
N ASN A 134 -4.72 13.59 -11.22
CA ASN A 134 -3.52 13.29 -10.48
C ASN A 134 -2.85 12.02 -11.06
N THR A 135 -1.52 12.04 -11.13
CA THR A 135 -0.72 10.88 -11.53
C THR A 135 0.24 10.51 -10.41
N ILE A 136 0.06 9.32 -9.83
CA ILE A 136 0.91 8.78 -8.78
C ILE A 136 1.75 7.66 -9.37
N VAL A 137 3.07 7.82 -9.32
CA VAL A 137 4.06 6.79 -9.65
C VAL A 137 4.73 6.45 -8.33
N LEU A 138 4.83 5.17 -7.97
CA LEU A 138 5.42 4.80 -6.68
C LEU A 138 6.95 4.83 -6.71
N ALA A 139 7.56 4.19 -7.69
CA ALA A 139 9.01 4.07 -7.78
C ALA A 139 9.54 4.80 -9.01
N LYS A 140 10.63 5.55 -8.82
CA LYS A 140 11.44 6.09 -9.91
C LYS A 140 12.31 4.98 -10.51
N ASN A 141 12.86 4.13 -9.65
CA ASN A 141 13.69 3.01 -10.04
C ASN A 141 13.56 1.90 -8.98
N MET A 142 13.76 0.66 -9.42
CA MET A 142 13.91 -0.48 -8.54
C MET A 142 15.02 -1.39 -9.08
N SER A 143 15.93 -1.79 -8.20
CA SER A 143 16.93 -2.82 -8.50
C SER A 143 16.77 -4.00 -7.55
N ARG A 144 17.02 -5.20 -8.06
CA ARG A 144 17.02 -6.45 -7.30
C ARG A 144 18.41 -7.04 -7.28
N GLU A 145 18.98 -7.15 -6.10
CA GLU A 145 20.21 -7.88 -5.87
C GLU A 145 19.86 -9.31 -5.43
N LYS A 146 20.09 -10.28 -6.33
CA LYS A 146 19.90 -11.69 -6.02
C LYS A 146 21.13 -12.24 -5.30
N ARG A 147 20.99 -12.68 -4.05
CA ARG A 147 22.03 -13.42 -3.32
C ARG A 147 21.57 -14.85 -3.09
N ARG A 148 22.52 -15.73 -2.72
CA ARG A 148 22.26 -17.16 -2.53
C ARG A 148 21.15 -17.43 -1.49
N ASP A 149 21.07 -16.61 -0.45
CA ASP A 149 20.14 -16.78 0.68
C ASP A 149 19.28 -15.53 0.97
N SER A 150 19.32 -14.52 0.09
CA SER A 150 18.53 -13.29 0.25
C SER A 150 18.32 -12.58 -1.06
N ASP A 151 17.12 -12.06 -1.29
CA ASP A 151 16.85 -11.10 -2.35
C ASP A 151 16.62 -9.71 -1.74
N ILE A 152 17.46 -8.76 -2.15
CA ILE A 152 17.37 -7.37 -1.68
C ILE A 152 16.79 -6.51 -2.81
N PHE A 153 15.67 -5.86 -2.52
CA PHE A 153 15.05 -4.87 -3.39
C PHE A 153 15.42 -3.48 -2.92
N ASN A 154 16.08 -2.69 -3.76
CA ASN A 154 16.36 -1.29 -3.49
C ASN A 154 15.42 -0.45 -4.35
N ILE A 155 14.56 0.31 -3.70
CA ILE A 155 13.48 1.08 -4.34
C ILE A 155 13.76 2.55 -4.12
N SER A 156 13.98 3.29 -5.21
CA SER A 156 14.00 4.74 -5.19
C SER A 156 12.58 5.24 -5.43
N LEU A 157 11.99 5.89 -4.44
CA LEU A 157 10.60 6.34 -4.51
C LEU A 157 10.48 7.57 -5.40
N HIS A 158 9.40 7.61 -6.19
CA HIS A 158 9.16 8.73 -7.09
C HIS A 158 8.56 9.92 -6.33
N LYS A 159 8.90 11.13 -6.77
CA LYS A 159 8.48 12.37 -6.11
C LYS A 159 6.97 12.49 -5.96
N SER A 160 6.19 12.09 -6.98
CA SER A 160 4.71 12.19 -6.89
C SER A 160 4.11 11.32 -5.79
N PHE A 161 4.69 10.15 -5.49
CA PHE A 161 4.26 9.34 -4.34
C PHE A 161 4.67 9.98 -3.02
N ILE A 162 5.91 10.47 -2.92
CA ILE A 162 6.39 11.15 -1.70
C ILE A 162 5.52 12.38 -1.40
N ASP A 163 5.29 13.22 -2.40
CA ASP A 163 4.47 14.43 -2.29
C ASP A 163 3.03 14.06 -1.89
N ALA A 164 2.46 13.00 -2.44
CA ALA A 164 1.12 12.52 -2.07
C ALA A 164 1.05 12.04 -0.61
N VAL A 165 2.03 11.25 -0.16
CA VAL A 165 2.11 10.79 1.24
C VAL A 165 2.20 12.00 2.18
N GLN A 166 3.05 12.98 1.86
CA GLN A 166 3.31 14.14 2.72
C GLN A 166 2.18 15.16 2.70
N LYS A 167 1.45 15.28 1.59
CA LYS A 167 0.32 16.21 1.44
C LYS A 167 -0.87 15.74 2.27
N ASP A 168 -1.27 14.48 2.14
CA ASP A 168 -2.46 13.96 2.79
C ASP A 168 -2.40 12.42 2.90
N SER A 169 -2.23 11.94 4.13
CA SER A 169 -2.19 10.51 4.45
C SER A 169 -3.15 10.17 5.57
N VAL A 170 -3.82 9.04 5.42
CA VAL A 170 -4.73 8.48 6.40
C VAL A 170 -4.01 7.45 7.25
N ALA A 171 -4.13 7.59 8.58
CA ALA A 171 -3.63 6.61 9.51
C ALA A 171 -4.55 5.38 9.57
N MET A 172 -3.95 4.20 9.50
CA MET A 172 -4.59 2.89 9.53
C MET A 172 -3.97 2.04 10.65
N LEU A 173 -4.79 1.16 11.24
CA LEU A 173 -4.31 0.21 12.24
C LEU A 173 -3.64 -0.97 11.54
N ALA A 174 -2.34 -1.13 11.74
CA ALA A 174 -1.57 -2.25 11.19
C ALA A 174 -2.13 -3.60 11.65
N SER A 175 -2.58 -3.69 12.91
CA SER A 175 -3.19 -4.89 13.48
C SER A 175 -4.47 -5.32 12.75
N LEU A 176 -5.29 -4.37 12.31
CA LEU A 176 -6.53 -4.65 11.58
C LEU A 176 -6.26 -5.08 10.14
N MET A 177 -5.30 -4.42 9.49
CA MET A 177 -4.79 -4.80 8.17
C MET A 177 -4.20 -6.22 8.18
N ARG A 178 -3.49 -6.57 9.26
CA ARG A 178 -2.95 -7.92 9.49
C ARG A 178 -4.01 -8.98 9.69
N TYR A 179 -5.01 -8.70 10.52
CA TYR A 179 -6.06 -9.68 10.83
C TYR A 179 -6.89 -10.11 9.60
N LYS A 180 -7.05 -9.21 8.62
CA LYS A 180 -7.89 -9.44 7.42
C LYS A 180 -7.11 -9.37 6.11
N SER A 181 -5.81 -9.67 6.16
CA SER A 181 -4.92 -9.53 5.01
C SER A 181 -5.28 -10.42 3.81
N ASN A 182 -5.94 -11.55 4.07
CA ASN A 182 -6.45 -12.48 3.06
C ASN A 182 -7.84 -12.10 2.52
N ASP A 183 -8.42 -10.99 3.00
CA ASP A 183 -9.72 -10.47 2.55
C ASP A 183 -9.52 -9.09 1.90
N PRO A 184 -9.25 -9.06 0.58
CA PRO A 184 -9.02 -7.81 -0.14
C PRO A 184 -10.20 -6.84 -0.04
N VAL A 185 -11.42 -7.36 0.02
CA VAL A 185 -12.65 -6.55 0.11
C VAL A 185 -12.71 -5.85 1.46
N PHE A 186 -12.36 -6.56 2.54
CA PHE A 186 -12.25 -5.93 3.86
C PHE A 186 -11.22 -4.81 3.86
N ILE A 187 -10.03 -5.04 3.30
CA ILE A 187 -8.97 -4.03 3.24
C ILE A 187 -9.42 -2.81 2.44
N ASP A 188 -10.02 -3.02 1.27
CA ASP A 188 -10.56 -1.94 0.43
C ASP A 188 -11.63 -1.14 1.17
N THR A 189 -12.54 -1.84 1.85
CA THR A 189 -13.59 -1.21 2.64
C THR A 189 -13.00 -0.40 3.80
N TYR A 190 -12.00 -0.96 4.49
CA TYR A 190 -11.34 -0.26 5.60
C TYR A 190 -10.60 0.99 5.13
N MET A 191 -9.86 0.91 4.03
CA MET A 191 -9.18 2.06 3.41
C MET A 191 -10.15 3.16 3.01
N ARG A 192 -11.28 2.80 2.38
CA ARG A 192 -12.33 3.76 2.00
C ARG A 192 -13.02 4.37 3.22
N LEU A 193 -13.34 3.58 4.24
CA LEU A 193 -13.93 4.10 5.48
C LEU A 193 -12.97 5.02 6.23
N ALA A 194 -11.67 4.79 6.14
CA ALA A 194 -10.67 5.66 6.75
C ALA A 194 -10.69 7.09 6.17
N LEU A 195 -11.15 7.28 4.92
CA LEU A 195 -11.39 8.58 4.30
C LEU A 195 -12.66 9.29 4.78
N SER A 196 -13.64 8.57 5.32
CA SER A 196 -14.99 9.09 5.62
C SER A 196 -15.11 9.85 6.94
N LYS A 197 -14.01 10.42 7.44
CA LYS A 197 -13.97 11.18 8.70
C LYS A 197 -14.11 12.69 8.47
#